data_AF-A0A2P6SP96-F1
#
_entry.id   AF-A0A2P6SP96-F1
#
_cell.length_a   1.000
_cell.length_b   1.000
_cell.length_c   1.000
_cell.angle_alpha   90.00
_cell.angle_beta   90.00
_cell.angle_gamma   90.00
#
_symmetry.space_group_name_H-M   'P 1'
#
loop_
_entity.id
_entity.type
_entity.pdbx_description
1 polymer ?
#
loop_
_entity_poly.entity_id
_entity_poly.type
_entity_poly.pdbx_seq_one_letter_code
_entity_poly.pdbx_strand_id
1 'polypeptide(L)'
;MEKKIFLDIACFRRLYRNEFMIELVYSSDPCNHITRCVLAEKSLLTISSDNQVDVHDLIHEMACEIVRQENEEPGGRSRLCLRNDIFHVFTKNTGTEAIEGILLDLAELEEADWNLEAFSKMCKLKLLYIHNLRLSVGPKCLPNALRFLSWSWYPSKSLPPCFQPDELTELSLVHSNIDHLWNGIKVILGQVEIHRS
;
A
#
# COMPACT_ATOMS: atom_id res chain seq x y z
N MET A 1 0.98 -10.15 -16.90
CA MET A 1 0.35 -10.55 -15.62
C MET A 1 1.41 -10.94 -14.60
N GLU A 2 2.27 -11.93 -14.89
CA GLU A 2 3.36 -12.38 -14.00
C GLU A 2 4.27 -11.26 -13.47
N LYS A 3 4.80 -10.37 -14.33
CA LYS A 3 5.68 -9.26 -13.90
C LYS A 3 5.02 -8.35 -12.86
N LYS A 4 3.73 -8.04 -13.05
CA LYS A 4 2.99 -7.15 -12.15
C LYS A 4 2.84 -7.77 -10.77
N ILE A 5 2.40 -9.04 -10.74
CA ILE A 5 2.25 -9.83 -9.52
C ILE A 5 3.60 -9.99 -8.82
N PHE A 6 4.67 -10.27 -9.56
CA PHE A 6 6.02 -10.33 -9.00
C PHE A 6 6.40 -9.01 -8.32
N LEU A 7 6.21 -7.86 -8.98
CA LEU A 7 6.55 -6.56 -8.38
C LEU A 7 5.68 -6.26 -7.16
N ASP A 8 4.39 -6.61 -7.19
CA ASP A 8 3.51 -6.45 -6.05
C ASP A 8 3.91 -7.32 -4.86
N ILE A 9 4.43 -8.53 -5.10
CA ILE A 9 4.94 -9.40 -4.04
C ILE A 9 6.30 -8.90 -3.52
N ALA A 10 7.23 -8.61 -4.43
CA ALA A 10 8.61 -8.28 -4.08
C ALA A 10 8.76 -6.87 -3.49
N CYS A 11 8.08 -5.86 -4.02
CA CYS A 11 8.13 -4.49 -3.47
C CYS A 11 7.42 -4.41 -2.12
N PHE A 12 6.38 -5.23 -1.91
CA PHE A 12 5.56 -5.18 -0.69
C PHE A 12 5.79 -6.36 0.26
N ARG A 13 6.96 -7.02 0.19
CA ARG A 13 7.29 -8.25 0.93
C ARG A 13 6.94 -8.24 2.43
N ARG A 14 7.02 -7.08 3.09
CA ARG A 14 6.73 -6.95 4.52
C ARG A 14 5.26 -7.18 4.85
N LEU A 15 4.36 -6.93 3.90
CA LEU A 15 2.94 -7.24 4.03
C LEU A 15 2.69 -8.75 4.01
N TYR A 16 3.51 -9.53 3.31
CA TYR A 16 3.31 -10.97 3.10
C TYR A 16 3.78 -11.84 4.28
N ARG A 17 4.37 -11.25 5.32
CA ARG A 17 4.70 -11.93 6.58
C ARG A 17 3.50 -12.10 7.52
N ASN A 18 2.41 -11.35 7.27
CA ASN A 18 1.15 -11.50 8.00
C ASN A 18 0.15 -12.26 7.12
N GLU A 19 -0.26 -13.45 7.57
CA GLU A 19 -1.05 -14.45 6.82
C GLU A 19 -2.33 -13.90 6.16
N PHE A 20 -2.94 -12.85 6.74
CA PHE A 20 -4.20 -12.26 6.25
C PHE A 20 -4.06 -11.38 4.99
N MET A 21 -2.86 -10.86 4.73
CA MET A 21 -2.65 -9.85 3.67
C MET A 21 -2.55 -10.49 2.27
N ILE A 22 -2.25 -11.79 2.22
CA ILE A 22 -2.02 -12.60 1.01
C ILE A 22 -3.31 -12.72 0.19
N GLU A 23 -4.46 -12.82 0.86
CA GLU A 23 -5.72 -13.09 0.21
C GLU A 23 -6.34 -11.77 -0.29
N LEU A 24 -6.39 -10.73 0.53
CA LEU A 24 -7.26 -9.58 0.24
C LEU A 24 -6.87 -8.69 -0.95
N VAL A 25 -5.59 -8.59 -1.28
CA VAL A 25 -5.13 -7.68 -2.36
C VAL A 25 -5.22 -8.34 -3.73
N TYR A 26 -5.13 -9.67 -3.80
CA TYR A 26 -4.98 -10.41 -5.06
C TYR A 26 -5.78 -11.75 -5.12
N SER A 27 -6.57 -12.19 -4.13
CA SER A 27 -7.23 -13.51 -4.18
C SER A 27 -8.46 -13.61 -5.08
N SER A 28 -8.99 -12.50 -5.61
CA SER A 28 -10.17 -12.58 -6.47
C SER A 28 -9.89 -13.20 -7.85
N ASP A 29 -8.62 -13.46 -8.20
CA ASP A 29 -8.23 -14.14 -9.42
C ASP A 29 -7.52 -15.48 -9.13
N PRO A 30 -8.13 -16.64 -9.47
CA PRO A 30 -7.50 -17.96 -9.42
C PRO A 30 -6.13 -18.03 -10.11
N CYS A 31 -5.86 -17.14 -11.08
CA CYS A 31 -4.57 -17.03 -11.75
C CYS A 31 -3.43 -16.60 -10.81
N ASN A 32 -3.74 -16.02 -9.65
CA ASN A 32 -2.71 -15.58 -8.69
C ASN A 32 -2.10 -16.75 -7.91
N HIS A 33 -2.85 -17.84 -7.66
CA HIS A 33 -2.26 -19.07 -7.12
C HIS A 33 -1.29 -19.71 -8.12
N ILE A 34 -1.71 -19.84 -9.39
CA ILE A 34 -0.85 -20.38 -10.45
C ILE A 34 0.40 -19.52 -10.62
N THR A 35 0.24 -18.19 -10.63
CA THR A 35 1.38 -17.27 -10.73
C THR A 35 2.35 -17.40 -9.55
N ARG A 36 1.85 -17.56 -8.32
CA ARG A 36 2.71 -17.81 -7.15
C ARG A 36 3.52 -19.09 -7.29
N CYS A 37 2.90 -20.18 -7.76
CA CYS A 37 3.61 -21.44 -8.03
C CYS A 37 4.72 -21.23 -9.08
N VAL A 38 4.43 -20.55 -10.18
CA VAL A 38 5.42 -20.25 -11.22
C VAL A 38 6.56 -19.38 -10.70
N LEU A 39 6.28 -18.40 -9.83
CA LEU A 39 7.32 -17.57 -9.22
C LEU A 39 8.19 -18.36 -8.23
N ALA A 40 7.61 -19.32 -7.50
CA ALA A 40 8.35 -20.23 -6.62
C ALA A 40 9.26 -21.18 -7.42
N GLU A 41 8.77 -21.74 -8.54
CA GLU A 41 9.57 -22.56 -9.45
C GLU A 41 10.75 -21.77 -10.06
N LYS A 42 10.59 -20.46 -10.25
CA LYS A 42 11.65 -19.55 -10.71
C LYS A 42 12.57 -19.06 -9.60
N SER A 43 12.41 -19.55 -8.36
CA SER A 43 13.16 -19.10 -7.17
C SER A 43 13.06 -17.58 -6.90
N LEU A 44 11.96 -16.94 -7.34
CA LEU A 44 11.69 -15.51 -7.12
C LEU A 44 10.95 -15.23 -5.81
N LEU A 45 10.38 -16.26 -5.20
CA LEU A 45 9.81 -16.23 -3.86
C LEU A 45 9.89 -17.62 -3.24
N THR A 46 9.81 -17.69 -1.92
CA THR A 46 9.70 -18.95 -1.18
C THR A 46 8.29 -19.03 -0.61
N ILE A 47 7.68 -20.22 -0.67
CA ILE A 47 6.42 -20.51 0.02
C ILE A 47 6.76 -21.50 1.13
N SER A 48 6.60 -21.08 2.38
CA SER A 48 6.80 -21.95 3.54
C SER A 48 5.62 -22.90 3.76
N SER A 49 5.79 -23.87 4.66
CA SER A 49 4.79 -24.91 4.94
C SER A 49 3.47 -24.37 5.52
N ASP A 50 3.49 -23.18 6.09
CA ASP A 50 2.33 -22.40 6.57
C ASP A 50 1.74 -21.48 5.48
N ASN A 51 2.14 -21.65 4.22
CA ASN A 51 1.71 -20.87 3.06
C ASN A 51 2.12 -19.39 3.09
N GLN A 52 3.05 -19.00 3.99
CA GLN A 52 3.63 -17.66 3.98
C GLN A 52 4.55 -17.47 2.77
N VAL A 53 4.54 -16.26 2.20
CA VAL A 53 5.37 -15.89 1.06
C VAL A 53 6.54 -15.07 1.56
N ASP A 54 7.76 -15.55 1.33
CA ASP A 54 8.97 -14.80 1.63
C ASP A 54 9.70 -14.40 0.35
N VAL A 55 10.30 -13.21 0.39
CA VAL A 55 11.08 -12.65 -0.71
C VAL A 55 12.44 -12.24 -0.17
N HIS A 56 13.47 -12.93 -0.67
CA HIS A 56 14.85 -12.68 -0.30
C HIS A 56 15.28 -11.23 -0.60
N ASP A 57 16.18 -10.67 0.19
CA ASP A 57 16.65 -9.28 0.07
C ASP A 57 17.09 -8.91 -1.36
N LEU A 58 17.91 -9.76 -1.98
CA LEU A 58 18.35 -9.57 -3.38
C LEU A 58 17.19 -9.49 -4.40
N ILE A 59 16.11 -10.24 -4.19
CA ILE A 59 14.95 -10.19 -5.09
C ILE A 59 14.15 -8.90 -4.87
N HIS A 60 14.05 -8.46 -3.61
CA HIS A 60 13.46 -7.17 -3.29
C HIS A 60 14.26 -6.02 -3.92
N GLU A 61 15.59 -6.04 -3.80
CA GLU A 61 16.48 -5.06 -4.44
C GLU A 61 16.32 -5.05 -5.95
N MET A 62 16.24 -6.23 -6.58
CA MET A 62 15.98 -6.35 -8.01
C MET A 62 14.62 -5.75 -8.40
N ALA A 63 13.56 -5.99 -7.63
CA ALA A 63 12.25 -5.41 -7.88
C ALA A 63 12.26 -3.88 -7.74
N CYS A 64 12.94 -3.34 -6.71
CA CYS A 64 13.14 -1.91 -6.55
C CYS A 64 13.88 -1.30 -7.75
N GLU A 65 14.90 -1.97 -8.27
CA GLU A 65 15.65 -1.51 -9.45
C GLU A 65 14.78 -1.54 -10.72
N ILE A 66 13.97 -2.58 -10.92
CA ILE A 66 13.01 -2.64 -12.04
C ILE A 66 12.03 -1.47 -11.98
N VAL A 67 11.50 -1.17 -10.79
CA VAL A 67 10.58 -0.04 -10.58
C VAL A 67 11.28 1.30 -10.80
N ARG A 68 12.54 1.43 -10.34
CA ARG A 68 13.36 2.63 -10.57
C ARG A 68 13.58 2.92 -12.05
N GLN A 69 13.68 1.88 -12.88
CA GLN A 69 13.83 2.02 -14.33
C GLN A 69 12.54 2.40 -15.07
N GLU A 70 11.37 2.37 -14.42
CA GLU A 70 10.11 2.79 -15.04
C GLU A 70 10.08 4.30 -15.32
N ASN A 71 10.67 5.09 -14.41
CA ASN A 71 10.75 6.53 -14.53
C ASN A 71 11.87 7.08 -13.64
N GLU A 72 12.62 8.06 -14.15
CA GLU A 72 13.63 8.78 -13.37
C GLU A 72 12.98 9.49 -12.17
N GLU A 73 11.85 10.15 -12.39
CA GLU A 73 11.06 10.82 -11.36
C GLU A 73 10.27 9.79 -10.52
N PRO A 74 10.49 9.70 -9.19
CA PRO A 74 9.75 8.78 -8.32
C PRO A 74 8.23 8.86 -8.49
N GLY A 75 7.67 10.06 -8.69
CA GLY A 75 6.23 10.25 -8.88
C GLY A 75 5.64 9.59 -10.14
N GLY A 76 6.48 9.23 -11.10
CA GLY A 76 6.11 8.54 -12.35
C GLY A 76 6.27 7.01 -12.31
N ARG A 77 6.67 6.44 -11.17
CA ARG A 77 6.84 4.99 -10.98
C ARG A 77 5.56 4.34 -10.50
N SER A 78 5.42 3.04 -10.76
CA SER A 78 4.20 2.31 -10.44
C SER A 78 4.11 1.81 -9.00
N ARG A 79 5.24 1.60 -8.33
CA ARG A 79 5.32 1.28 -6.90
C ARG A 79 6.29 2.22 -6.19
N LEU A 80 5.99 2.55 -4.94
CA LEU A 80 6.91 3.27 -4.04
C LEU A 80 7.14 2.42 -2.79
N CYS A 81 8.35 1.87 -2.64
CA CYS A 81 8.75 1.05 -1.49
C CYS A 81 10.06 1.51 -0.84
N LEU A 82 10.70 2.55 -1.38
CA LEU A 82 11.88 3.18 -0.81
C LEU A 82 11.48 4.44 -0.04
N ARG A 83 11.86 4.55 1.23
CA ARG A 83 11.56 5.71 2.09
C ARG A 83 11.85 7.03 1.40
N ASN A 84 13.03 7.17 0.80
CA ASN A 84 13.46 8.44 0.17
C ASN A 84 12.58 8.83 -1.03
N ASP A 85 12.16 7.87 -1.84
CA ASP A 85 11.26 8.11 -2.97
C ASP A 85 9.87 8.56 -2.48
N ILE A 86 9.35 7.90 -1.45
CA ILE A 86 8.04 8.24 -0.87
C ILE A 86 8.07 9.65 -0.30
N PHE A 87 9.08 9.98 0.51
CA PHE A 87 9.26 11.31 1.06
C PHE A 87 9.44 12.36 -0.05
N HIS A 88 10.19 12.05 -1.11
CA HIS A 88 10.32 12.93 -2.26
C HIS A 88 8.96 13.25 -2.88
N VAL A 89 8.18 12.21 -3.21
CA VAL A 89 6.86 12.34 -3.85
C VAL A 89 5.90 13.21 -3.05
N PHE A 90 5.83 12.99 -1.73
CA PHE A 90 4.94 13.76 -0.87
C PHE A 90 5.47 15.15 -0.51
N THR A 91 6.79 15.35 -0.42
CA THR A 91 7.37 16.68 -0.15
C THR A 91 7.31 17.59 -1.38
N LYS A 92 7.55 17.03 -2.57
CA LYS A 92 7.58 17.77 -3.83
C LYS A 92 6.25 17.76 -4.57
N ASN A 93 5.27 17.02 -4.07
CA ASN A 93 3.97 16.81 -4.72
C ASN A 93 4.15 16.35 -6.18
N THR A 94 5.02 15.36 -6.43
CA THR A 94 5.29 14.85 -7.79
C THR A 94 4.45 13.62 -8.15
N GLY A 95 3.64 13.11 -7.23
CA GLY A 95 2.81 11.94 -7.46
C GLY A 95 1.88 12.07 -8.66
N THR A 96 1.74 10.98 -9.42
CA THR A 96 0.93 10.90 -10.65
C THR A 96 0.03 9.68 -10.65
N GLU A 97 -0.79 9.55 -11.69
CA GLU A 97 -1.65 8.38 -11.92
C GLU A 97 -0.88 7.08 -12.19
N ALA A 98 0.45 7.14 -12.38
CA ALA A 98 1.28 5.95 -12.57
C ALA A 98 1.36 5.10 -11.30
N ILE A 99 1.31 5.74 -10.12
CA ILE A 99 1.47 5.08 -8.83
C ILE A 99 0.26 4.20 -8.54
N GLU A 100 0.51 2.89 -8.41
CA GLU A 100 -0.49 1.87 -8.06
C GLU A 100 -0.35 1.38 -6.61
N GLY A 101 0.83 1.51 -5.99
CA GLY A 101 1.03 1.07 -4.61
C GLY A 101 2.14 1.82 -3.86
N ILE A 102 1.90 2.08 -2.58
CA ILE A 102 2.82 2.74 -1.65
C ILE A 102 2.95 1.90 -0.39
N LEU A 103 4.17 1.55 -0.02
CA LEU A 103 4.49 0.92 1.26
C LEU A 103 5.61 1.70 1.96
N LEU A 104 5.25 2.32 3.07
CA LEU A 104 6.17 2.90 4.01
C LEU A 104 6.09 2.14 5.34
N ASP A 105 7.20 1.55 5.75
CA ASP A 105 7.30 0.81 7.00
C ASP A 105 8.52 1.22 7.79
N LEU A 106 8.31 2.14 8.74
CA LEU A 106 9.35 2.73 9.56
C LEU A 106 9.55 1.93 10.84
N ALA A 107 10.81 1.70 11.22
CA ALA A 107 11.16 0.94 12.42
C ALA A 107 10.77 1.68 13.71
N GLU A 108 10.82 3.01 13.67
CA GLU A 108 10.47 3.90 14.79
C GLU A 108 9.45 4.93 14.31
N LEU A 109 8.68 5.49 15.25
CA LEU A 109 7.73 6.55 14.96
C LEU A 109 8.46 7.81 14.50
N GLU A 110 8.19 8.23 13.28
CA GLU A 110 8.68 9.49 12.72
C GLU A 110 7.56 10.51 12.53
N GLU A 111 7.92 11.79 12.48
CA GLU A 111 7.03 12.88 12.12
C GLU A 111 7.44 13.49 10.78
N ALA A 112 6.47 13.83 9.93
CA ALA A 112 6.73 14.50 8.66
C ALA A 112 5.62 15.48 8.27
N ASP A 113 5.97 16.46 7.45
CA ASP A 113 5.04 17.37 6.81
C ASP A 113 4.92 17.02 5.33
N TRP A 114 3.92 16.21 5.01
CA TRP A 114 3.65 15.75 3.65
C TRP A 114 2.61 16.62 2.95
N ASN A 115 2.81 16.90 1.67
CA ASN A 115 1.77 17.46 0.83
C ASN A 115 0.80 16.36 0.38
N LEU A 116 -0.26 16.17 1.16
CA LEU A 116 -1.29 15.16 0.89
C LEU A 116 -2.22 15.51 -0.27
N GLU A 117 -2.10 16.69 -0.90
CA GLU A 117 -2.77 16.98 -2.18
C GLU A 117 -2.22 16.06 -3.29
N ALA A 118 -1.05 15.46 -3.11
CA ALA A 118 -0.50 14.46 -4.03
C ALA A 118 -1.46 13.30 -4.30
N PHE A 119 -2.25 12.88 -3.29
CA PHE A 119 -3.23 11.81 -3.45
C PHE A 119 -4.31 12.13 -4.50
N SER A 120 -4.65 13.41 -4.73
CA SER A 120 -5.64 13.79 -5.73
C SER A 120 -5.24 13.39 -7.16
N LYS A 121 -3.95 13.17 -7.41
CA LYS A 121 -3.39 12.79 -8.72
C LYS A 121 -3.17 11.28 -8.88
N MET A 122 -3.22 10.52 -7.79
CA MET A 122 -2.89 9.08 -7.78
C MET A 122 -4.14 8.22 -7.97
N CYS A 123 -4.92 8.48 -9.02
CA CYS A 123 -6.24 7.85 -9.22
C CYS A 123 -6.19 6.32 -9.40
N LYS A 124 -5.02 5.73 -9.69
CA LYS A 124 -4.81 4.29 -9.84
C LYS A 124 -4.20 3.63 -8.58
N LEU A 125 -4.03 4.37 -7.50
CA LEU A 125 -3.49 3.85 -6.24
C LEU A 125 -4.45 2.84 -5.62
N LYS A 126 -3.99 1.59 -5.51
CA LYS A 126 -4.74 0.45 -4.97
C LYS A 126 -4.27 0.03 -3.59
N LEU A 127 -2.99 0.23 -3.28
CA LEU A 127 -2.39 -0.17 -2.02
C LEU A 127 -1.73 1.02 -1.34
N LEU A 128 -2.17 1.32 -0.12
CA LEU A 128 -1.53 2.30 0.75
C LEU A 128 -1.26 1.65 2.11
N TYR A 129 0.02 1.47 2.41
CA TYR A 129 0.51 1.03 3.72
C TYR A 129 1.47 2.08 4.29
N ILE A 130 1.11 2.64 5.44
CA ILE A 130 1.93 3.61 6.17
C ILE A 130 2.00 3.19 7.64
N HIS A 131 3.18 2.74 8.06
CA HIS A 131 3.46 2.34 9.43
C HIS A 131 4.46 3.29 10.11
N ASN A 132 4.18 3.64 11.38
CA ASN A 132 5.00 4.49 12.23
C ASN A 132 5.30 5.88 11.65
N LEU A 133 4.33 6.50 10.98
CA LEU A 133 4.43 7.88 10.53
C LEU A 133 3.28 8.72 11.06
N ARG A 134 3.61 9.76 11.83
CA ARG A 134 2.66 10.77 12.28
C ARG A 134 2.74 12.00 11.38
N LEU A 135 1.60 12.45 10.90
CA LEU A 135 1.47 13.68 10.14
C LEU A 135 0.73 14.75 10.94
N SER A 136 1.07 16.01 10.71
CA SER A 136 0.43 17.16 11.34
C SER A 136 -1.01 17.38 10.84
N VAL A 137 -1.27 17.10 9.57
CA VAL A 137 -2.56 17.29 8.90
C VAL A 137 -2.92 16.05 8.09
N GLY A 138 -4.20 15.68 8.10
CA GLY A 138 -4.69 14.55 7.30
C GLY A 138 -5.10 14.91 5.88
N PRO A 139 -5.31 13.88 5.04
CA PRO A 139 -5.60 14.07 3.63
C PRO A 139 -6.99 14.68 3.44
N LYS A 140 -7.12 15.62 2.49
CA LYS A 140 -8.43 16.13 2.05
C LYS A 140 -9.15 15.19 1.08
N CYS A 141 -8.41 14.28 0.45
CA CYS A 141 -8.92 13.31 -0.51
C CYS A 141 -8.08 12.02 -0.44
N LEU A 142 -8.72 10.89 -0.74
CA LEU A 142 -8.07 9.61 -0.94
C LEU A 142 -8.55 9.02 -2.28
N PRO A 143 -7.70 8.27 -3.01
CA PRO A 143 -8.09 7.67 -4.29
C PRO A 143 -9.15 6.58 -4.11
N ASN A 144 -10.24 6.62 -4.88
CA ASN A 144 -11.32 5.63 -4.79
C ASN A 144 -10.93 4.22 -5.30
N ALA A 145 -9.82 4.10 -6.02
CA ALA A 145 -9.29 2.81 -6.47
C ALA A 145 -8.60 2.01 -5.35
N LEU A 146 -8.52 2.55 -4.13
CA LEU A 146 -7.91 1.87 -2.98
C LEU A 146 -8.64 0.57 -2.67
N ARG A 147 -7.87 -0.51 -2.65
CA ARG A 147 -8.28 -1.85 -2.21
C ARG A 147 -7.74 -2.16 -0.82
N PHE A 148 -6.57 -1.62 -0.52
CA PHE A 148 -5.88 -1.83 0.74
C PHE A 148 -5.48 -0.48 1.34
N LEU A 149 -5.97 -0.19 2.54
CA LEU A 149 -5.61 1.01 3.30
C LEU A 149 -5.22 0.62 4.74
N SER A 150 -3.91 0.58 5.01
CA SER A 150 -3.38 0.52 6.37
C SER A 150 -2.58 1.78 6.66
N TRP A 151 -3.00 2.54 7.68
CA TRP A 151 -2.35 3.80 8.03
C TRP A 151 -2.33 3.97 9.54
N SER A 152 -1.23 3.56 10.17
CA SER A 152 -1.04 3.77 11.60
C SER A 152 -0.87 5.25 11.92
N TRP A 153 -1.35 5.71 13.08
CA TRP A 153 -1.26 7.12 13.48
C TRP A 153 -1.98 8.08 12.53
N TYR A 154 -3.03 7.60 11.86
CA TYR A 154 -3.81 8.41 10.93
C TYR A 154 -4.31 9.69 11.61
N PRO A 155 -4.00 10.88 11.05
CA PRO A 155 -4.07 12.14 11.79
C PRO A 155 -5.49 12.72 11.90
N SER A 156 -6.42 12.30 11.04
CA SER A 156 -7.78 12.85 10.99
C SER A 156 -8.80 12.04 11.79
N LYS A 157 -9.85 12.73 12.23
CA LYS A 157 -10.98 12.15 12.98
C LYS A 157 -11.94 11.32 12.13
N SER A 158 -11.88 11.49 10.82
CA SER A 158 -12.63 10.70 9.84
C SER A 158 -11.84 10.55 8.54
N LEU A 159 -12.24 9.60 7.70
CA LEU A 159 -11.77 9.55 6.31
C LEU A 159 -12.39 10.72 5.50
N PRO A 160 -11.78 11.11 4.36
CA PRO A 160 -12.30 12.18 3.53
C PRO A 160 -13.75 11.92 3.10
N PRO A 161 -14.65 12.92 3.18
CA PRO A 161 -16.07 12.72 2.84
C PRO A 161 -16.31 12.18 1.43
N CYS A 162 -15.48 12.62 0.47
CA CYS A 162 -15.58 12.23 -0.94
C CYS A 162 -15.05 10.84 -1.27
N PHE A 163 -14.34 10.17 -0.35
CA PHE A 163 -13.76 8.84 -0.59
C PHE A 163 -14.86 7.79 -0.73
N GLN A 164 -14.91 7.09 -1.85
CA GLN A 164 -15.85 5.98 -2.09
C GLN A 164 -15.09 4.66 -1.99
N PRO A 165 -15.34 3.86 -0.94
CA PRO A 165 -14.57 2.63 -0.67
C PRO A 165 -15.14 1.41 -1.43
N ASP A 166 -15.60 1.61 -2.68
CA ASP A 166 -16.30 0.59 -3.45
C ASP A 166 -15.42 -0.63 -3.76
N GLU A 167 -14.10 -0.42 -3.93
CA GLU A 167 -13.11 -1.48 -4.15
C GLU A 167 -12.35 -1.87 -2.86
N LEU A 168 -12.65 -1.23 -1.72
CA LEU A 168 -11.88 -1.41 -0.50
C LEU A 168 -12.15 -2.78 0.11
N THR A 169 -11.10 -3.60 0.20
CA THR A 169 -11.12 -4.90 0.83
C THR A 169 -10.53 -4.84 2.23
N GLU A 170 -9.48 -4.05 2.48
CA GLU A 170 -8.86 -3.92 3.80
C GLU A 170 -8.82 -2.47 4.28
N LEU A 171 -9.23 -2.25 5.53
CA LEU A 171 -9.07 -0.99 6.24
C LEU A 171 -8.50 -1.20 7.64
N SER A 172 -7.29 -0.71 7.88
CA SER A 172 -6.64 -0.75 9.18
C SER A 172 -6.13 0.64 9.59
N LEU A 173 -6.69 1.21 10.65
CA LEU A 173 -6.35 2.56 11.16
C LEU A 173 -5.90 2.50 12.63
N VAL A 174 -4.92 1.66 12.91
CA VAL A 174 -4.38 1.41 14.26
C VAL A 174 -3.70 2.67 14.82
N HIS A 175 -3.89 2.95 16.12
CA HIS A 175 -3.35 4.14 16.81
C HIS A 175 -3.77 5.46 16.16
N SER A 176 -4.91 5.49 15.47
CA SER A 176 -5.42 6.70 14.81
C SER A 176 -6.30 7.56 15.72
N ASN A 177 -6.51 8.80 15.30
CA ASN A 177 -7.43 9.73 15.95
C ASN A 177 -8.88 9.58 15.46
N ILE A 178 -9.25 8.45 14.85
CA ILE A 178 -10.57 8.25 14.23
C ILE A 178 -11.68 8.21 15.28
N ASP A 179 -12.58 9.18 15.20
CA ASP A 179 -13.83 9.25 15.97
C ASP A 179 -14.97 8.50 15.24
N HIS A 180 -15.01 8.60 13.90
CA HIS A 180 -15.97 7.92 13.03
C HIS A 180 -15.37 7.80 11.62
N LEU A 181 -15.68 6.74 10.87
CA LEU A 181 -15.07 6.52 9.55
C LEU A 181 -15.55 7.54 8.49
N TRP A 182 -16.86 7.73 8.37
CA TRP A 182 -17.48 8.61 7.39
C TRP A 182 -18.88 9.05 7.85
N ASN A 183 -19.38 10.12 7.23
CA ASN A 183 -20.76 10.53 7.38
C ASN A 183 -21.65 9.77 6.40
N GLY A 184 -22.75 9.20 6.89
CA GLY A 184 -23.67 8.38 6.10
C GLY A 184 -23.32 6.90 6.06
N ILE A 185 -24.05 6.14 5.25
CA ILE A 185 -23.86 4.70 5.08
C ILE A 185 -22.98 4.47 3.85
N LYS A 186 -21.88 3.74 4.04
CA LYS A 186 -21.05 3.22 2.94
C LYS A 186 -20.86 1.72 3.13
N VAL A 187 -20.82 1.00 2.02
CA VAL A 187 -20.59 -0.45 1.97
C VAL A 187 -19.16 -0.68 1.52
N ILE A 188 -18.50 -1.67 2.09
CA ILE A 188 -17.16 -2.12 1.72
C ILE A 188 -17.21 -3.62 1.39
N LEU A 189 -16.21 -4.09 0.64
CA LEU A 189 -16.17 -5.49 0.19
C LEU A 189 -15.34 -6.41 1.11
N GLY A 190 -14.72 -5.88 2.16
CA GLY A 190 -13.91 -6.70 3.07
C GLY A 190 -13.88 -6.23 4.52
N GLN A 191 -12.74 -6.43 5.19
CA GLN A 191 -12.61 -6.34 6.65
C GLN A 191 -12.23 -4.93 7.11
N VAL A 192 -12.62 -4.60 8.34
CA VAL A 192 -12.32 -3.32 8.99
C VAL A 192 -11.74 -3.60 10.35
N GLU A 193 -10.53 -3.11 10.55
CA GLU A 193 -9.84 -3.15 11.83
C GLU A 193 -9.55 -1.72 12.29
N ILE A 194 -10.16 -1.32 13.40
CA ILE A 194 -9.93 0.00 14.00
C ILE A 194 -9.54 -0.21 15.46
N HIS A 195 -8.26 0.02 15.77
CA HIS A 195 -7.75 0.01 17.13
C HIS A 195 -7.50 1.45 17.57
N ARG A 196 -8.36 1.95 18.45
CA ARG A 196 -8.17 3.24 19.13
C ARG A 196 -7.08 3.09 20.20
N SER A 197 -6.20 4.08 20.29
CA SER A 197 -5.25 4.24 21.41
C SER A 197 -5.96 4.64 22.70
#